data_AF-A0A7Z9GWY9-F1
#
_entry.id   AF-A0A7Z9GWY9-F1
#
_cell.length_a   1.000
_cell.length_b   1.000
_cell.length_c   1.000
_cell.angle_alpha   90.00
_cell.angle_beta   90.00
_cell.angle_gamma   90.00
#
_symmetry.space_group_name_H-M   'P 1'
#
loop_
_entity.id
_entity.type
_entity.pdbx_description
1 polymer ?
#
loop_
_entity_poly.entity_id
_entity_poly.type
_entity_poly.pdbx_seq_one_letter_code
_entity_poly.pdbx_strand_id
1 'polypeptide(L)'
;MQFRRSGQRDERRRRVLIDESTGDSGQVASSQPSSGDHSGYTESARLENQPRLTDLIPQQLRTWLLLVLLAAAAIYGLQQASSRLLTGSEEVVNRFGLDGPGTLAAWYSSGLLLVAAGGCLMVYLVRRHKVDDYRGHYRLWLWVSAWCLVASLETATEIHRSLQAAVMGLAVSLSAEELNWGWLIAVSLGGLVLGVRISIEVRKSYWTNCFWLPAVAAYLTVMLLAFDVSWIHHVVKAPLTGGLLLLIAHTALAGMVWMEARHVFRDAQGLIPAKKVKARSVSEPVEESPRQVPVASAPVFTDPEDKEYLLADDPVDQVVEENWLEATDDLEEQRIRRKQQRAERKRLRRQQRKDRRRRVA
;
A
#
# COMPACT_ATOMS: atom_id res chain seq x y z
N MET A 1 -5.13 23.72 21.46
CA MET A 1 -4.45 22.79 20.54
C MET A 1 -5.43 22.45 19.42
N GLN A 2 -5.16 22.89 18.19
CA GLN A 2 -6.05 22.67 17.04
C GLN A 2 -5.91 21.23 16.52
N PHE A 3 -6.97 20.44 16.67
CA PHE A 3 -7.03 19.08 16.12
C PHE A 3 -7.18 19.14 14.59
N ARG A 4 -6.27 18.47 13.88
CA ARG A 4 -6.30 18.31 12.42
C ARG A 4 -7.53 17.50 12.01
N ARG A 5 -8.43 18.18 11.30
CA ARG A 5 -9.73 17.77 10.74
C ARG A 5 -9.77 16.40 10.02
N SER A 6 -10.85 15.66 10.29
CA SER A 6 -11.40 14.52 9.54
C SER A 6 -11.96 14.86 8.14
N GLY A 7 -12.01 16.14 7.79
CA GLY A 7 -12.68 16.64 6.57
C GLY A 7 -12.16 16.08 5.24
N GLN A 8 -10.95 15.52 5.17
CA GLN A 8 -10.47 14.90 3.92
C GLN A 8 -11.20 13.60 3.53
N ARG A 9 -11.75 12.86 4.50
CA ARG A 9 -12.52 11.63 4.21
C ARG A 9 -13.92 11.96 3.69
N ASP A 10 -14.59 12.93 4.31
CA ASP A 10 -15.91 13.39 3.88
C ASP A 10 -15.85 14.16 2.57
N GLU A 11 -14.81 14.97 2.35
CA GLU A 11 -14.58 15.66 1.08
C GLU A 11 -14.35 14.66 -0.07
N ARG A 12 -13.64 13.55 0.17
CA ARG A 12 -13.44 12.51 -0.85
C ARG A 12 -14.71 11.70 -1.10
N ARG A 13 -15.48 11.37 -0.04
CA ARG A 13 -16.79 10.73 -0.17
C ARG A 13 -17.77 11.61 -0.94
N ARG A 14 -17.75 12.92 -0.67
CA ARG A 14 -18.56 13.93 -1.36
C ARG A 14 -18.17 14.05 -2.82
N ARG A 15 -16.87 14.04 -3.15
CA ARG A 15 -16.40 14.05 -4.56
C ARG A 15 -16.77 12.79 -5.32
N VAL A 16 -16.65 11.61 -4.71
CA VAL A 16 -17.07 10.35 -5.36
C VAL A 16 -18.58 10.37 -5.63
N LEU A 17 -19.40 10.84 -4.68
CA LEU A 17 -20.84 10.99 -4.87
C LEU A 17 -21.20 12.06 -5.93
N ILE A 18 -20.42 13.14 -6.01
CA ILE A 18 -20.59 14.18 -7.04
C ILE A 18 -20.22 13.62 -8.41
N ASP A 19 -19.06 12.98 -8.56
CA ASP A 19 -18.63 12.38 -9.83
C ASP A 19 -19.62 11.29 -10.32
N GLU A 20 -20.19 10.50 -9.40
CA GLU A 20 -21.28 9.55 -9.72
C GLU A 20 -22.58 10.26 -10.14
N SER A 21 -22.94 11.39 -9.51
CA SER A 21 -24.15 12.14 -9.85
C SER A 21 -24.04 12.97 -11.13
N THR A 22 -22.83 13.43 -11.49
CA THR A 22 -22.60 14.28 -12.66
C THR A 22 -22.39 13.46 -13.93
N GLY A 23 -22.05 12.17 -13.81
CA GLY A 23 -21.98 11.23 -14.94
C GLY A 23 -23.33 10.81 -15.53
N ASP A 24 -24.45 11.11 -14.85
CA ASP A 24 -25.80 10.68 -15.25
C ASP A 24 -26.65 11.81 -15.88
N SER A 25 -26.08 13.02 -16.03
CA SER A 25 -26.79 14.20 -16.57
C SER A 25 -26.11 14.78 -17.81
N GLY A 26 -26.01 13.98 -18.88
CA GLY A 26 -25.59 14.52 -20.18
C GLY A 26 -25.35 13.50 -21.29
N GLN A 27 -26.35 13.34 -22.15
CA GLN A 27 -26.31 12.67 -23.46
C GLN A 27 -26.17 11.14 -23.48
N VAL A 28 -27.31 10.51 -23.76
CA VAL A 28 -27.45 9.19 -24.37
C VAL A 28 -26.74 9.19 -25.74
N ALA A 29 -25.46 8.88 -25.74
CA ALA A 29 -24.80 8.24 -26.88
C ALA A 29 -24.46 6.82 -26.43
N SER A 30 -24.96 5.84 -27.16
CA SER A 30 -24.80 4.41 -26.90
C SER A 30 -23.33 3.98 -26.99
N SER A 31 -22.55 4.23 -25.94
CA SER A 31 -21.33 3.49 -25.68
C SER A 31 -21.74 2.21 -24.95
N GLN A 32 -21.69 1.08 -25.66
CA GLN A 32 -21.75 -0.24 -25.04
C GLN A 32 -20.84 -0.26 -23.82
N PRO A 33 -21.25 -0.87 -22.69
CA PRO A 33 -20.38 -1.00 -21.53
C PRO A 33 -19.16 -1.79 -21.99
N SER A 34 -18.02 -1.11 -22.15
CA SER A 34 -16.77 -1.76 -22.46
C SER A 34 -16.57 -2.83 -21.38
N SER A 35 -16.35 -4.06 -21.82
CA SER A 35 -16.20 -5.27 -21.02
C SER A 35 -14.93 -5.24 -20.16
N GLY A 36 -14.86 -4.30 -19.22
CA GLY A 36 -13.70 -4.02 -18.37
C GLY A 36 -13.99 -3.15 -17.15
N ASP A 37 -15.26 -2.91 -16.80
CA ASP A 37 -15.67 -2.04 -15.68
C ASP A 37 -15.52 -2.74 -14.31
N HIS A 38 -14.30 -3.21 -14.04
CA HIS A 38 -13.92 -3.98 -12.87
C HIS A 38 -12.62 -3.47 -12.22
N SER A 39 -12.12 -2.31 -12.65
CA SER A 39 -10.99 -1.65 -11.98
C SER A 39 -11.51 -1.01 -10.71
N GLY A 40 -11.02 -1.42 -9.53
CA GLY A 40 -11.34 -0.79 -8.24
C GLY A 40 -10.80 0.64 -8.10
N TYR A 41 -10.63 1.36 -9.21
CA TYR A 41 -10.09 2.71 -9.34
C TYR A 41 -11.06 3.59 -10.13
N THR A 42 -11.08 4.87 -9.81
CA THR A 42 -11.87 5.89 -10.54
C THR A 42 -11.36 6.07 -11.97
N GLU A 43 -12.16 6.61 -12.89
CA GLU A 43 -11.71 6.94 -14.25
C GLU A 43 -10.50 7.89 -14.31
N SER A 44 -10.30 8.72 -13.28
CA SER A 44 -9.08 9.55 -13.13
C SER A 44 -7.78 8.73 -12.99
N ALA A 45 -7.86 7.43 -12.75
CA ALA A 45 -6.72 6.53 -12.71
C ALA A 45 -6.35 5.94 -14.08
N ARG A 46 -7.09 6.24 -15.16
CA ARG A 46 -6.73 5.80 -16.52
C ARG A 46 -5.49 6.54 -17.01
N LEU A 47 -4.75 5.90 -17.93
CA LEU A 47 -3.47 6.39 -18.45
C LEU A 47 -3.55 7.84 -18.96
N GLU A 48 -4.66 8.20 -19.60
CA GLU A 48 -4.96 9.53 -20.14
C GLU A 48 -4.96 10.65 -19.09
N ASN A 49 -5.27 10.30 -17.84
CA ASN A 49 -5.38 11.24 -16.71
C ASN A 49 -4.20 11.15 -15.74
N GLN A 50 -3.25 10.24 -15.97
CA GLN A 50 -2.07 10.09 -15.13
C GLN A 50 -0.95 11.06 -15.54
N PRO A 51 -0.15 11.57 -14.60
CA PRO A 51 1.01 12.39 -14.94
C PRO A 51 2.00 11.54 -15.76
N ARG A 52 2.62 12.12 -16.79
CA ARG A 52 3.63 11.46 -17.67
C ARG A 52 4.77 10.76 -16.92
N LEU A 53 4.97 11.06 -15.64
CA LEU A 53 5.87 10.36 -14.75
C LEU A 53 5.58 8.85 -14.63
N THR A 54 4.35 8.41 -14.87
CA THR A 54 3.97 6.98 -14.84
C THR A 54 4.44 6.20 -16.06
N ASP A 55 4.87 6.88 -17.12
CA ASP A 55 5.42 6.26 -18.34
C ASP A 55 6.80 5.62 -18.08
N LEU A 56 7.46 6.01 -16.99
CA LEU A 56 8.75 5.46 -16.57
C LEU A 56 8.63 4.01 -16.05
N ILE A 57 7.42 3.53 -15.75
CA ILE A 57 7.19 2.20 -15.16
C ILE A 57 7.44 1.10 -16.21
N PRO A 58 8.47 0.24 -16.05
CA PRO A 58 8.79 -0.77 -17.06
C PRO A 58 7.69 -1.84 -17.15
N GLN A 59 7.02 -1.91 -18.30
CA GLN A 59 5.91 -2.87 -18.51
C GLN A 59 6.39 -4.27 -18.90
N GLN A 60 7.50 -4.35 -19.65
CA GLN A 60 8.02 -5.59 -20.21
C GLN A 60 8.94 -6.32 -19.22
N LEU A 61 8.78 -7.65 -19.08
CA LEU A 61 9.64 -8.46 -18.21
C LEU A 61 11.10 -8.49 -18.68
N ARG A 62 11.36 -8.28 -19.97
CA ARG A 62 12.72 -8.20 -20.53
C ARG A 62 13.49 -6.99 -19.98
N THR A 63 12.81 -5.84 -19.85
CA THR A 63 13.40 -4.65 -19.24
C THR A 63 13.80 -4.93 -17.78
N TRP A 64 12.97 -5.65 -17.05
CA TRP A 64 13.27 -6.08 -15.68
C TRP A 64 14.46 -7.02 -15.60
N LEU A 65 14.56 -7.99 -16.51
CA LEU A 65 15.73 -8.86 -16.59
C LEU A 65 17.01 -8.05 -16.84
N LEU A 66 16.96 -7.09 -17.78
CA LEU A 66 18.09 -6.21 -18.07
C LEU A 66 18.49 -5.35 -16.86
N LEU A 67 17.51 -4.79 -16.13
CA LEU A 67 17.78 -4.01 -14.92
C LEU A 67 18.40 -4.86 -13.81
N VAL A 68 17.94 -6.10 -13.61
CA VAL A 68 18.53 -7.03 -12.63
C VAL A 68 19.95 -7.40 -13.04
N LEU A 69 20.20 -7.70 -14.32
CA LEU A 69 21.54 -8.00 -14.83
C LEU A 69 22.48 -6.80 -14.70
N LEU A 70 21.99 -5.59 -15.00
CA LEU A 70 22.76 -4.36 -14.85
C LEU A 70 23.13 -4.12 -13.39
N ALA A 71 22.17 -4.27 -12.47
CA ALA A 71 22.42 -4.10 -11.04
C ALA A 71 23.39 -5.17 -10.51
N ALA A 72 23.23 -6.43 -10.92
CA ALA A 72 24.15 -7.51 -10.57
C ALA A 72 25.57 -7.25 -11.11
N ALA A 73 25.69 -6.77 -12.35
CA ALA A 73 26.98 -6.40 -12.95
C ALA A 73 27.63 -5.21 -12.22
N ALA A 74 26.85 -4.22 -11.79
CA ALA A 74 27.34 -3.09 -11.00
C ALA A 74 27.87 -3.56 -9.64
N ILE A 75 27.11 -4.40 -8.91
CA ILE A 75 27.53 -4.96 -7.62
C ILE A 75 28.79 -5.81 -7.78
N TYR A 76 28.81 -6.70 -8.77
CA TYR A 76 29.97 -7.54 -9.07
C TYR A 76 31.19 -6.69 -9.44
N GLY A 77 31.01 -5.66 -10.27
CA GLY A 77 32.05 -4.72 -10.64
C GLY A 77 32.64 -3.99 -9.43
N LEU A 78 31.79 -3.52 -8.51
CA LEU A 78 32.20 -2.89 -7.25
C LEU A 78 32.98 -3.87 -6.36
N GLN A 79 32.51 -5.11 -6.21
CA GLN A 79 33.20 -6.14 -5.44
C GLN A 79 34.57 -6.49 -6.04
N GLN A 80 34.66 -6.62 -7.37
CA GLN A 80 35.92 -6.90 -8.06
C GLN A 80 36.88 -5.71 -8.01
N ALA A 81 36.37 -4.48 -8.11
CA ALA A 81 37.18 -3.27 -7.96
C ALA A 81 37.72 -3.18 -6.53
N SER A 82 36.87 -3.37 -5.52
CA SER A 82 37.24 -3.37 -4.12
C SER A 82 38.34 -4.40 -3.84
N SER A 83 38.17 -5.66 -4.27
CA SER A 83 39.15 -6.73 -4.02
C SER A 83 40.48 -6.58 -4.76
N ARG A 84 40.48 -6.06 -5.99
CA ARG A 84 41.71 -5.89 -6.79
C ARG A 84 42.50 -4.65 -6.41
N LEU A 85 41.83 -3.63 -5.91
CA LEU A 85 42.47 -2.36 -5.55
C LEU A 85 42.94 -2.31 -4.10
N LEU A 86 42.78 -3.40 -3.32
CA LEU A 86 43.29 -3.53 -1.96
C LEU A 86 44.80 -3.31 -1.82
N THR A 87 45.57 -3.42 -2.91
CA THR A 87 47.02 -3.19 -2.94
C THR A 87 47.42 -1.81 -3.48
N GLY A 88 46.45 -0.97 -3.84
CA GLY A 88 46.67 0.40 -4.30
C GLY A 88 47.00 1.38 -3.17
N SER A 89 47.18 2.65 -3.52
CA SER A 89 47.28 3.74 -2.53
C SER A 89 46.03 3.80 -1.66
N GLU A 90 46.17 4.16 -0.38
CA GLU A 90 45.06 4.25 0.59
C GLU A 90 43.86 5.06 0.08
N GLU A 91 44.08 6.16 -0.65
CA GLU A 91 43.00 6.96 -1.25
C GLU A 91 42.16 6.17 -2.25
N VAL A 92 42.79 5.30 -3.05
CA VAL A 92 42.11 4.47 -4.06
C VAL A 92 41.36 3.34 -3.38
N VAL A 93 41.99 2.69 -2.38
CA VAL A 93 41.34 1.67 -1.54
C VAL A 93 40.08 2.23 -0.90
N ASN A 94 40.17 3.45 -0.36
CA ASN A 94 39.04 4.10 0.32
C ASN A 94 37.90 4.39 -0.67
N ARG A 95 38.16 4.97 -1.85
CA ARG A 95 37.10 5.29 -2.84
C ARG A 95 36.36 4.06 -3.38
N PHE A 96 37.06 2.93 -3.50
CA PHE A 96 36.49 1.65 -3.95
C PHE A 96 36.13 0.71 -2.80
N GLY A 97 36.16 1.21 -1.56
CA GLY A 97 35.61 0.52 -0.40
C GLY A 97 34.13 0.22 -0.59
N LEU A 98 33.67 -0.90 -0.03
CA LEU A 98 32.25 -1.25 -0.01
C LEU A 98 31.48 -0.55 1.12
N ASP A 99 32.21 0.01 2.08
CA ASP A 99 31.69 0.72 3.25
C ASP A 99 32.45 2.03 3.46
N GLY A 100 31.75 3.06 3.95
CA GLY A 100 32.32 4.36 4.31
C GLY A 100 31.83 5.54 3.45
N PRO A 101 32.14 6.77 3.89
CA PRO A 101 31.67 7.99 3.25
C PRO A 101 32.34 8.20 1.90
N GLY A 102 31.57 8.69 0.93
CA GLY A 102 32.11 9.09 -0.38
C GLY A 102 32.62 7.94 -1.25
N THR A 103 32.39 6.69 -0.85
CA THR A 103 32.72 5.49 -1.65
C THR A 103 31.77 5.34 -2.83
N LEU A 104 32.23 4.69 -3.91
CA LEU A 104 31.38 4.42 -5.06
C LEU A 104 30.17 3.54 -4.70
N ALA A 105 30.34 2.63 -3.71
CA ALA A 105 29.26 1.82 -3.15
C ALA A 105 28.20 2.67 -2.41
N ALA A 106 28.61 3.69 -1.65
CA ALA A 106 27.71 4.62 -1.00
C ALA A 106 26.92 5.45 -2.02
N TRP A 107 27.56 5.96 -3.08
CA TRP A 107 26.88 6.67 -4.17
C TRP A 107 25.85 5.79 -4.89
N TYR A 108 26.23 4.56 -5.22
CA TYR A 108 25.31 3.60 -5.85
C TYR A 108 24.12 3.26 -4.93
N SER A 109 24.37 2.99 -3.65
CA SER A 109 23.32 2.75 -2.65
C SER A 109 22.38 3.93 -2.49
N SER A 110 22.92 5.15 -2.37
CA SER A 110 22.14 6.38 -2.29
C SER A 110 21.26 6.58 -3.54
N GLY A 111 21.80 6.32 -4.73
CA GLY A 111 21.05 6.36 -5.99
C GLY A 111 19.92 5.33 -6.03
N LEU A 112 20.16 4.09 -5.59
CA LEU A 112 19.12 3.06 -5.51
C LEU A 112 18.00 3.44 -4.52
N LEU A 113 18.34 4.01 -3.37
CA LEU A 113 17.37 4.51 -2.39
C LEU A 113 16.56 5.68 -2.96
N LEU A 114 17.17 6.58 -3.73
CA LEU A 114 16.47 7.66 -4.42
C LEU A 114 15.51 7.12 -5.50
N VAL A 115 15.94 6.12 -6.27
CA VAL A 115 15.10 5.41 -7.24
C VAL A 115 13.94 4.70 -6.54
N ALA A 116 14.17 4.07 -5.38
CA ALA A 116 13.13 3.46 -4.56
C ALA A 116 12.15 4.52 -4.02
N ALA A 117 12.63 5.69 -3.59
CA ALA A 117 11.77 6.79 -3.16
C ALA A 117 10.84 7.28 -4.27
N GLY A 118 11.38 7.43 -5.49
CA GLY A 118 10.61 7.77 -6.68
C GLY A 118 9.56 6.71 -7.03
N GLY A 119 9.93 5.43 -6.98
CA GLY A 119 8.99 4.32 -7.17
C GLY A 119 7.86 4.31 -6.13
N CYS A 120 8.15 4.61 -4.87
CA CYS A 120 7.13 4.72 -3.81
C CYS A 120 6.16 5.87 -4.11
N LEU A 121 6.66 7.00 -4.62
CA LEU A 121 5.82 8.11 -5.04
C LEU A 121 4.91 7.71 -6.22
N MET A 122 5.40 6.93 -7.19
CA MET A 122 4.55 6.40 -8.27
C MET A 122 3.43 5.52 -7.73
N VAL A 123 3.74 4.61 -6.79
CA VAL A 123 2.72 3.77 -6.14
C VAL A 123 1.66 4.64 -5.44
N TYR A 124 2.09 5.68 -4.72
CA TYR A 124 1.19 6.63 -4.07
C TYR A 124 0.28 7.35 -5.09
N LEU A 125 0.86 7.89 -6.17
CA LEU A 125 0.14 8.66 -7.19
C LEU A 125 -0.95 7.85 -7.87
N VAL A 126 -0.74 6.55 -8.09
CA VAL A 126 -1.77 5.67 -8.66
C VAL A 126 -2.78 5.25 -7.59
N ARG A 127 -2.31 4.81 -6.42
CA ARG A 127 -3.21 4.29 -5.35
C ARG A 127 -4.12 5.34 -4.73
N ARG A 128 -3.77 6.63 -4.76
CA ARG A 128 -4.66 7.70 -4.27
C ARG A 128 -6.00 7.77 -5.02
N HIS A 129 -6.09 7.16 -6.20
CA HIS A 129 -7.31 7.06 -7.00
C HIS A 129 -8.07 5.73 -6.81
N LYS A 130 -7.60 4.85 -5.91
CA LYS A 130 -8.28 3.60 -5.59
C LYS A 130 -9.57 3.86 -4.80
N VAL A 131 -10.70 3.34 -5.29
CA VAL A 131 -12.03 3.53 -4.70
C VAL A 131 -12.14 2.76 -3.39
N ASP A 132 -11.57 1.55 -3.32
CA ASP A 132 -11.67 0.68 -2.15
C ASP A 132 -10.72 1.01 -0.98
N ASP A 133 -9.78 1.95 -1.14
CA ASP A 133 -8.77 2.26 -0.11
C ASP A 133 -9.20 3.38 0.85
N TYR A 134 -10.27 3.14 1.62
CA TYR A 134 -10.81 4.09 2.60
C TYR A 134 -9.97 4.23 3.87
N ARG A 135 -9.15 3.22 4.17
CA ARG A 135 -8.28 3.19 5.36
C ARG A 135 -7.01 4.03 5.19
N GLY A 136 -6.74 4.52 3.99
CA GLY A 136 -5.61 5.41 3.71
C GLY A 136 -4.28 4.68 3.61
N HIS A 137 -4.27 3.40 3.21
CA HIS A 137 -3.03 2.62 3.09
C HIS A 137 -2.10 3.22 2.04
N TYR A 138 -2.63 3.90 1.02
CA TYR A 138 -1.83 4.65 0.05
C TYR A 138 -0.85 5.65 0.72
N ARG A 139 -1.18 6.23 1.89
CA ARG A 139 -0.29 7.15 2.62
C ARG A 139 0.97 6.48 3.16
N LEU A 140 0.94 5.16 3.39
CA LEU A 140 2.12 4.41 3.79
C LEU A 140 3.26 4.63 2.80
N TRP A 141 2.95 4.64 1.50
CA TRP A 141 3.95 4.82 0.44
C TRP A 141 4.61 6.20 0.45
N LEU A 142 3.94 7.24 0.94
CA LEU A 142 4.59 8.53 1.19
C LEU A 142 5.60 8.46 2.33
N TRP A 143 5.24 7.79 3.43
CA TRP A 143 6.17 7.60 4.56
C TRP A 143 7.38 6.76 4.16
N VAL A 144 7.18 5.72 3.36
CA VAL A 144 8.27 4.89 2.83
C VAL A 144 9.13 5.68 1.85
N SER A 145 8.53 6.51 1.00
CA SER A 145 9.26 7.42 0.10
C SER A 145 10.13 8.40 0.90
N ALA A 146 9.57 9.07 1.91
CA ALA A 146 10.30 9.97 2.80
C ALA A 146 11.44 9.24 3.53
N TRP A 147 11.18 8.03 4.03
CA TRP A 147 12.22 7.19 4.66
C TRP A 147 13.36 6.87 3.69
N CYS A 148 13.05 6.48 2.46
CA CYS A 148 14.05 6.21 1.43
C CYS A 148 14.84 7.47 1.03
N LEU A 149 14.21 8.64 0.99
CA LEU A 149 14.89 9.91 0.74
C LEU A 149 15.88 10.26 1.86
N VAL A 150 15.43 10.15 3.12
CA VAL A 150 16.30 10.37 4.28
C VAL A 150 17.46 9.38 4.27
N ALA A 151 17.19 8.09 4.05
CA ALA A 151 18.21 7.06 3.94
C ALA A 151 19.18 7.30 2.77
N SER A 152 18.69 7.81 1.64
CA SER A 152 19.51 8.16 0.48
C SER A 152 20.49 9.30 0.80
N LEU A 153 19.99 10.37 1.43
CA LEU A 153 20.82 11.49 1.87
C LEU A 153 21.84 11.06 2.93
N GLU A 154 21.39 10.28 3.90
CA GLU A 154 22.23 9.71 4.95
C GLU A 154 23.34 8.84 4.37
N THR A 155 23.03 7.97 3.41
CA THR A 155 24.05 7.13 2.75
C THR A 155 25.06 7.95 1.95
N ALA A 156 24.64 9.08 1.35
CA ALA A 156 25.54 9.93 0.58
C ALA A 156 26.41 10.85 1.43
N THR A 157 25.88 11.35 2.55
CA THR A 157 26.48 12.45 3.33
C THR A 157 26.97 12.04 4.71
N GLU A 158 26.53 10.90 5.23
CA GLU A 158 26.71 10.48 6.62
C GLU A 158 26.32 11.60 7.61
N ILE A 159 25.14 12.19 7.41
CA ILE A 159 24.66 13.33 8.19
C ILE A 159 24.59 13.00 9.69
N HIS A 160 24.36 11.74 10.07
CA HIS A 160 24.42 11.32 11.47
C HIS A 160 25.75 11.64 12.16
N ARG A 161 26.90 11.54 11.47
CA ARG A 161 28.21 11.86 12.05
C ARG A 161 28.36 13.35 12.34
N SER A 162 27.85 14.17 11.43
CA SER A 162 27.81 15.62 11.61
C SER A 162 26.88 16.01 12.77
N LEU A 163 25.74 15.33 12.89
CA LEU A 163 24.81 15.52 14.00
C LEU A 163 25.42 15.10 15.34
N GLN A 164 26.13 13.96 15.37
CA GLN A 164 26.87 13.49 16.55
C GLN A 164 27.90 14.52 17.01
N ALA A 165 28.72 15.03 16.09
CA ALA A 165 29.71 16.06 16.39
C ALA A 165 29.06 17.34 16.96
N ALA A 166 27.92 17.76 16.40
CA ALA A 166 27.18 18.93 16.90
C ALA A 166 26.62 18.70 18.32
N VAL A 167 26.07 17.51 18.61
CA VAL A 167 25.53 17.17 19.94
C VAL A 167 26.64 17.09 20.98
N MET A 168 27.78 16.51 20.65
CA MET A 168 28.95 16.49 21.53
C MET A 168 29.47 17.91 21.81
N GLY A 169 29.41 18.79 20.81
CA GLY A 169 29.75 20.22 20.95
C GLY A 169 28.83 21.00 21.90
N LEU A 170 27.62 20.51 22.17
CA LEU A 170 26.67 21.10 23.13
C LEU A 170 26.93 20.68 24.58
N ALA A 171 28.10 20.08 24.88
CA ALA A 171 28.48 19.59 26.21
C ALA A 171 27.47 18.59 26.82
N VAL A 172 26.72 17.88 25.98
CA VAL A 172 25.92 16.74 26.39
C VAL A 172 26.87 15.61 26.77
N SER A 173 26.72 15.03 27.96
CA SER A 173 27.60 13.99 28.51
C SER A 173 27.47 12.61 27.84
N LEU A 174 27.00 12.57 26.59
CA LEU A 174 26.86 11.34 25.82
C LEU A 174 28.14 11.09 25.03
N SER A 175 28.61 9.85 25.07
CA SER A 175 29.70 9.37 24.23
C SER A 175 29.26 9.27 22.76
N ALA A 176 30.22 9.35 21.84
CA ALA A 176 29.97 9.12 20.41
C ALA A 176 29.37 7.73 20.15
N GLU A 177 29.78 6.73 20.93
CA GLU A 177 29.26 5.37 20.85
C GLU A 177 27.78 5.30 21.23
N GLU A 178 27.37 5.91 22.35
CA GLU A 178 25.95 5.96 22.76
C GLU A 178 25.07 6.66 21.72
N LEU A 179 25.56 7.75 21.12
CA LEU A 179 24.84 8.44 20.05
C LEU A 179 24.74 7.59 18.78
N ASN A 180 25.76 6.79 18.46
CA ASN A 180 25.75 5.87 17.33
C ASN A 180 24.75 4.73 17.54
N TRP A 181 24.72 4.13 18.73
CA TRP A 181 23.72 3.14 19.10
C TRP A 181 22.30 3.71 19.06
N GLY A 182 22.10 4.92 19.59
CA GLY A 182 20.81 5.61 19.55
C GLY A 182 20.31 5.81 18.12
N TRP A 183 21.19 6.23 17.21
CA TRP A 183 20.89 6.36 15.79
C TRP A 183 20.54 5.01 15.14
N LEU A 184 21.37 3.99 15.37
CA LEU A 184 21.16 2.65 14.84
C LEU A 184 19.79 2.08 15.29
N ILE A 185 19.46 2.20 16.58
CA ILE A 185 18.19 1.75 17.14
C ILE A 185 17.01 2.51 16.50
N ALA A 186 17.11 3.84 16.35
CA ALA A 186 16.05 4.65 15.75
C ALA A 186 15.78 4.25 14.29
N VAL A 187 16.84 4.07 13.50
CA VAL A 187 16.76 3.64 12.11
C VAL A 187 16.23 2.20 12.00
N SER A 188 16.75 1.27 12.80
CA SER A 188 16.28 -0.12 12.81
C SER A 188 14.81 -0.24 13.21
N LEU A 189 14.37 0.50 14.24
CA LEU A 189 12.97 0.47 14.69
C LEU A 189 12.02 1.08 13.66
N GLY A 190 12.36 2.24 13.10
CA GLY A 190 11.55 2.87 12.05
C GLY A 190 11.48 2.01 10.79
N GLY A 191 12.61 1.44 10.38
CA GLY A 191 12.71 0.48 9.28
C GLY A 191 11.87 -0.77 9.51
N LEU A 192 11.89 -1.34 10.72
CA LEU A 192 11.08 -2.51 11.09
C LEU A 192 9.58 -2.20 11.03
N VAL A 193 9.14 -1.07 11.60
CA VAL A 193 7.73 -0.66 11.60
C VAL A 193 7.22 -0.49 10.17
N LEU A 194 7.98 0.21 9.31
CA LEU A 194 7.62 0.38 7.91
C LEU A 194 7.68 -0.95 7.16
N GLY A 195 8.72 -1.76 7.38
CA GLY A 195 8.90 -3.06 6.74
C GLY A 195 7.76 -4.05 7.03
N VAL A 196 7.30 -4.14 8.28
CA VAL A 196 6.14 -4.97 8.64
C VAL A 196 4.88 -4.48 7.92
N ARG A 197 4.65 -3.16 7.88
CA ARG A 197 3.49 -2.58 7.19
C ARG A 197 3.52 -2.83 5.68
N ILE A 198 4.68 -2.65 5.05
CA ILE A 198 4.87 -2.95 3.62
C ILE A 198 4.64 -4.44 3.36
N SER A 199 5.15 -5.33 4.21
CA SER A 199 4.99 -6.79 4.07
C SER A 199 3.52 -7.20 3.97
N ILE A 200 2.67 -6.60 4.82
CA ILE A 200 1.22 -6.85 4.81
C ILE A 200 0.58 -6.36 3.51
N GLU A 201 1.08 -5.25 2.96
CA GLU A 201 0.57 -4.61 1.75
C GLU A 201 0.91 -5.40 0.48
N VAL A 202 2.19 -5.78 0.32
CA VAL A 202 2.70 -6.39 -0.92
C VAL A 202 2.44 -7.90 -1.02
N ARG A 203 1.92 -8.52 0.04
CA ARG A 203 1.72 -9.98 0.16
C ARG A 203 0.95 -10.63 -1.00
N LYS A 204 0.16 -9.86 -1.75
CA LYS A 204 -0.68 -10.36 -2.84
C LYS A 204 0.08 -10.53 -4.16
N SER A 205 1.20 -9.84 -4.35
CA SER A 205 1.96 -9.85 -5.59
C SER A 205 3.16 -10.80 -5.48
N TYR A 206 3.14 -11.90 -6.25
CA TYR A 206 4.24 -12.87 -6.28
C TYR A 206 5.57 -12.22 -6.71
N TRP A 207 5.53 -11.41 -7.77
CA TRP A 207 6.72 -10.74 -8.30
C TRP A 207 7.31 -9.73 -7.30
N THR A 208 6.46 -8.98 -6.60
CA THR A 208 6.90 -8.07 -5.54
C THR A 208 7.57 -8.85 -4.41
N ASN A 209 7.00 -10.00 -4.00
CA ASN A 209 7.58 -10.87 -2.97
C ASN A 209 8.94 -11.46 -3.36
N CYS A 210 9.18 -11.75 -4.64
CA CYS A 210 10.49 -12.24 -5.12
C CYS A 210 11.64 -11.27 -4.83
N PHE A 211 11.37 -9.95 -4.80
CA PHE A 211 12.36 -8.93 -4.44
C PHE A 211 12.29 -8.57 -2.95
N TRP A 212 11.09 -8.62 -2.35
CA TRP A 212 10.90 -8.29 -0.94
C TRP A 212 11.62 -9.24 0.01
N LEU A 213 11.50 -10.56 -0.20
CA LEU A 213 12.08 -11.54 0.70
C LEU A 213 13.61 -11.46 0.77
N PRO A 214 14.35 -11.38 -0.36
CA PRO A 214 15.79 -11.13 -0.33
C PRO A 214 16.16 -9.80 0.33
N ALA A 215 15.40 -8.73 0.09
CA ALA A 215 15.66 -7.44 0.72
C ALA A 215 15.57 -7.53 2.24
N VAL A 216 14.48 -8.10 2.77
CA VAL A 216 14.27 -8.29 4.21
C VAL A 216 15.37 -9.16 4.81
N ALA A 217 15.70 -10.29 4.16
CA ALA A 217 16.75 -11.18 4.64
C ALA A 217 18.11 -10.47 4.71
N ALA A 218 18.47 -9.70 3.68
CA ALA A 218 19.71 -8.96 3.63
C ALA A 218 19.77 -7.85 4.71
N TYR A 219 18.72 -7.04 4.85
CA TYR A 219 18.66 -6.01 5.90
C TYR A 219 18.71 -6.60 7.31
N LEU A 220 17.98 -7.69 7.55
CA LEU A 220 18.02 -8.37 8.84
C LEU A 220 19.42 -8.91 9.13
N THR A 221 20.10 -9.46 8.12
CA THR A 221 21.47 -9.96 8.28
C THR A 221 22.43 -8.81 8.61
N VAL A 222 22.35 -7.68 7.89
CA VAL A 222 23.16 -6.49 8.19
C VAL A 222 22.87 -5.93 9.59
N MET A 223 21.60 -5.87 9.97
CA MET A 223 21.19 -5.43 11.31
C MET A 223 21.80 -6.34 12.38
N LEU A 224 21.68 -7.66 12.23
CA LEU A 224 22.20 -8.60 13.21
C LEU A 224 23.74 -8.60 13.28
N LEU A 225 24.44 -8.37 12.15
CA LEU A 225 25.88 -8.13 12.13
C LEU A 225 26.25 -6.84 12.89
N ALA A 226 25.45 -5.77 12.76
CA ALA A 226 25.67 -4.52 13.48
C ALA A 226 25.45 -4.64 15.00
N PHE A 227 24.61 -5.58 15.44
CA PHE A 227 24.40 -5.90 16.86
C PHE A 227 25.41 -6.94 17.42
N ASP A 228 26.47 -7.26 16.68
CA ASP A 228 27.52 -8.22 17.06
C ASP A 228 26.98 -9.60 17.49
N VAL A 229 25.97 -10.09 16.76
CA VAL A 229 25.32 -11.38 17.06
C VAL A 229 26.25 -12.53 16.63
N SER A 230 26.99 -13.08 17.61
CA SER A 230 28.12 -14.01 17.42
C SER A 230 27.92 -15.16 16.42
N TRP A 231 26.75 -15.82 16.41
CA TRP A 231 26.51 -16.95 15.49
C TRP A 231 26.50 -16.54 14.01
N ILE A 232 26.15 -15.29 13.70
CA ILE A 232 26.09 -14.79 12.32
C ILE A 232 27.48 -14.47 11.79
N HIS A 233 28.38 -13.97 12.64
CA HIS A 233 29.78 -13.74 12.28
C HIS A 233 30.50 -15.05 11.87
N HIS A 234 30.10 -16.19 12.45
CA HIS A 234 30.64 -17.50 12.08
C HIS A 234 30.13 -18.01 10.73
N VAL A 235 28.89 -17.68 10.38
CA VAL A 235 28.25 -18.07 9.10
C VAL A 235 28.69 -17.14 7.97
N VAL A 236 28.78 -15.84 8.25
CA VAL A 236 29.11 -14.79 7.30
C VAL A 236 30.61 -14.46 7.46
N LYS A 237 31.45 -15.26 6.80
CA LYS A 237 32.92 -15.09 6.84
C LYS A 237 33.37 -13.96 5.90
N ALA A 238 33.49 -12.72 6.40
CA ALA A 238 34.44 -11.66 5.99
C ALA A 238 33.90 -10.25 6.29
N PRO A 239 34.76 -9.24 6.58
CA PRO A 239 34.35 -7.84 6.70
C PRO A 239 33.79 -7.24 5.39
N LEU A 240 34.14 -7.81 4.22
CA LEU A 240 33.60 -7.44 2.90
C LEU A 240 32.10 -7.78 2.70
N THR A 241 31.48 -8.48 3.66
CA THR A 241 30.10 -8.96 3.52
C THR A 241 29.04 -7.93 3.90
N GLY A 242 29.34 -7.00 4.81
CA GLY A 242 28.38 -5.98 5.28
C GLY A 242 27.91 -5.06 4.17
N GLY A 243 28.84 -4.28 3.58
CA GLY A 243 28.54 -3.41 2.45
C GLY A 243 27.96 -4.14 1.23
N LEU A 244 28.43 -5.35 0.93
CA LEU A 244 27.88 -6.16 -0.17
C LEU A 244 26.41 -6.56 0.10
N LEU A 245 26.10 -7.05 1.30
CA LEU A 245 24.73 -7.39 1.69
C LEU A 245 23.83 -6.16 1.65
N LEU A 246 24.34 -5.00 2.05
CA LEU A 246 23.60 -3.75 1.99
C LEU A 246 23.31 -3.31 0.55
N LEU A 247 24.26 -3.44 -0.37
CA LEU A 247 24.06 -3.20 -1.81
C LEU A 247 22.98 -4.12 -2.40
N ILE A 248 23.00 -5.40 -2.02
CA ILE A 248 21.97 -6.38 -2.40
C ILE A 248 20.62 -5.96 -1.83
N ALA A 249 20.57 -5.54 -0.56
CA ALA A 249 19.35 -5.09 0.11
C ALA A 249 18.72 -3.87 -0.58
N HIS A 250 19.52 -2.84 -0.89
CA HIS A 250 19.06 -1.65 -1.62
C HIS A 250 18.56 -1.99 -3.03
N THR A 251 19.26 -2.86 -3.74
CA THR A 251 18.88 -3.29 -5.09
C THR A 251 17.55 -4.05 -5.06
N ALA A 252 17.41 -4.99 -4.12
CA ALA A 252 16.21 -5.76 -3.93
C ALA A 252 15.04 -4.87 -3.48
N LEU A 253 15.27 -3.89 -2.60
CA LEU A 253 14.28 -2.90 -2.20
C LEU A 253 13.79 -2.06 -3.40
N ALA A 254 14.70 -1.53 -4.20
CA ALA A 254 14.34 -0.76 -5.41
C ALA A 254 13.54 -1.63 -6.38
N GLY A 255 13.97 -2.87 -6.63
CA GLY A 255 13.25 -3.82 -7.46
C GLY A 255 11.84 -4.14 -6.93
N MET A 256 11.70 -4.33 -5.62
CA MET A 256 10.42 -4.57 -4.95
C MET A 256 9.46 -3.40 -5.18
N VAL A 257 9.90 -2.18 -4.92
CA VAL A 257 9.05 -0.98 -5.03
C VAL A 257 8.58 -0.79 -6.48
N TRP A 258 9.47 -0.91 -7.45
CA TRP A 258 9.13 -0.71 -8.85
C TRP A 258 8.27 -1.86 -9.42
N MET A 259 8.42 -3.10 -8.90
CA MET A 259 7.53 -4.21 -9.23
C MET A 259 6.12 -3.98 -8.68
N GLU A 260 6.00 -3.41 -7.48
CA GLU A 260 4.71 -3.01 -6.93
C GLU A 260 4.11 -1.83 -7.71
N ALA A 261 4.91 -0.85 -8.13
CA ALA A 261 4.46 0.24 -9.00
C ALA A 261 3.88 -0.32 -10.31
N ARG A 262 4.57 -1.29 -10.93
CA ARG A 262 4.07 -2.00 -12.12
C ARG A 262 2.78 -2.76 -11.83
N HIS A 263 2.72 -3.49 -10.72
CA HIS A 263 1.53 -4.25 -10.33
C HIS A 263 0.31 -3.33 -10.15
N VAL A 264 0.47 -2.26 -9.38
CA VAL A 264 -0.57 -1.26 -9.13
C VAL A 264 -0.98 -0.53 -10.41
N PHE A 265 -0.02 -0.18 -11.27
CA PHE A 265 -0.32 0.45 -12.56
C PHE A 265 -1.17 -0.47 -13.43
N ARG A 266 -0.81 -1.75 -13.55
CA ARG A 266 -1.59 -2.73 -14.32
C ARG A 266 -2.97 -2.99 -13.70
N ASP A 267 -3.07 -2.98 -12.38
CA ASP A 267 -4.34 -3.05 -11.63
C ASP A 267 -5.24 -1.87 -12.01
N ALA A 268 -4.71 -0.64 -11.99
CA ALA A 268 -5.44 0.57 -12.35
C ALA A 268 -5.93 0.57 -13.81
N GLN A 269 -5.12 0.05 -14.74
CA GLN A 269 -5.49 -0.10 -16.16
C GLN A 269 -6.44 -1.30 -16.41
N GLY A 270 -6.88 -2.03 -15.38
CA GLY A 270 -7.76 -3.21 -15.55
C GLY A 270 -7.10 -4.41 -16.24
N LEU A 271 -5.77 -4.41 -16.35
CA LEU A 271 -5.00 -5.49 -17.01
C LEU A 271 -4.80 -6.72 -16.11
N ILE A 272 -5.24 -6.65 -14.85
CA ILE A 272 -5.22 -7.77 -13.91
C ILE A 272 -6.66 -8.31 -13.82
N PRO A 273 -6.89 -9.59 -14.16
CA PRO A 273 -8.23 -10.14 -14.13
C PRO A 273 -8.77 -10.12 -12.69
N ALA A 274 -9.88 -9.42 -12.48
CA ALA A 274 -10.55 -9.35 -11.19
C ALA A 274 -10.88 -10.77 -10.71
N LYS A 275 -10.53 -11.07 -9.45
CA LYS A 275 -10.91 -12.34 -8.84
C LYS A 275 -12.43 -12.38 -8.77
N LYS A 276 -13.07 -13.14 -9.67
CA LYS A 276 -14.52 -13.32 -9.70
C LYS A 276 -14.98 -13.70 -8.30
N VAL A 277 -15.61 -12.76 -7.60
CA VAL A 277 -16.29 -13.07 -6.35
C VAL A 277 -17.40 -14.01 -6.78
N LYS A 278 -17.28 -15.28 -6.39
CA LYS A 278 -18.28 -16.30 -6.71
C LYS A 278 -19.58 -15.79 -6.10
N ALA A 279 -20.44 -15.20 -6.92
CA ALA A 279 -21.74 -14.73 -6.51
C ALA A 279 -22.39 -15.93 -5.84
N ARG A 280 -22.58 -15.81 -4.53
CA ARG A 280 -23.29 -16.83 -3.77
C ARG A 280 -24.67 -16.82 -4.38
N SER A 281 -24.96 -17.81 -5.22
CA SER A 281 -26.30 -17.95 -5.80
C SER A 281 -27.27 -18.01 -4.63
N VAL A 282 -27.95 -16.90 -4.41
CA VAL A 282 -29.15 -16.89 -3.62
C VAL A 282 -30.11 -17.62 -4.53
N SER A 283 -30.29 -18.91 -4.26
CA SER A 283 -31.36 -19.69 -4.88
C SER A 283 -32.65 -18.92 -4.65
N GLU A 284 -33.20 -18.33 -5.72
CA GLU A 284 -34.52 -17.76 -5.70
C GLU A 284 -35.49 -18.82 -5.17
N PRO A 285 -36.35 -18.50 -4.18
CA PRO A 285 -37.45 -19.38 -3.87
C PRO A 285 -38.33 -19.43 -5.11
N VAL A 286 -38.54 -20.64 -5.62
CA VAL A 286 -39.47 -20.93 -6.72
C VAL A 286 -40.80 -20.25 -6.42
N GLU A 287 -41.12 -19.21 -7.18
CA GLU A 287 -42.40 -18.52 -7.13
C GLU A 287 -43.43 -19.43 -7.81
N GLU A 288 -44.31 -20.00 -6.99
CA GLU A 288 -45.41 -20.83 -7.45
C GLU A 288 -46.40 -19.95 -8.22
N SER A 289 -46.55 -20.25 -9.51
CA SER A 289 -47.42 -19.56 -10.47
C SER A 289 -48.83 -19.32 -9.92
N PRO A 290 -49.30 -18.06 -9.79
CA PRO A 290 -50.70 -17.78 -9.54
C PRO A 290 -51.49 -17.93 -10.84
N ARG A 291 -52.41 -18.88 -10.79
CA ARG A 291 -53.50 -19.14 -11.73
C ARG A 291 -54.13 -17.84 -12.27
N GLN A 292 -54.19 -17.72 -13.60
CA GLN A 292 -54.90 -16.66 -14.31
C GLN A 292 -56.38 -16.60 -13.91
N VAL A 293 -56.87 -15.41 -13.57
CA VAL A 293 -58.30 -15.07 -13.50
C VAL A 293 -58.51 -13.83 -14.40
N PRO A 294 -59.62 -13.73 -15.16
CA PRO A 294 -59.71 -12.80 -16.28
C PRO A 294 -60.00 -11.35 -15.88
N VAL A 295 -59.63 -10.48 -16.82
CA VAL A 295 -59.70 -9.02 -16.91
C VAL A 295 -61.09 -8.43 -16.62
N ALA A 296 -61.11 -7.33 -15.86
CA ALA A 296 -62.15 -6.29 -15.95
C ALA A 296 -61.50 -4.90 -16.02
N SER A 297 -62.02 -4.07 -16.91
CA SER A 297 -61.42 -2.86 -17.46
C SER A 297 -61.88 -1.54 -16.80
N ALA A 298 -60.92 -0.62 -16.64
CA ALA A 298 -61.03 0.86 -16.69
C ALA A 298 -61.72 1.61 -15.51
N PRO A 299 -61.49 2.94 -15.30
CA PRO A 299 -60.82 3.90 -16.20
C PRO A 299 -59.74 4.82 -15.59
N VAL A 300 -59.06 5.42 -16.57
CA VAL A 300 -58.12 6.55 -16.60
C VAL A 300 -58.70 7.81 -15.95
N PHE A 301 -57.87 8.56 -15.21
CA PHE A 301 -58.11 9.96 -14.88
C PHE A 301 -56.86 10.79 -15.23
N THR A 302 -57.08 11.87 -15.96
CA THR A 302 -56.09 12.85 -16.45
C THR A 302 -56.18 14.15 -15.63
N ASP A 303 -55.02 14.63 -15.12
CA ASP A 303 -54.48 16.01 -14.90
C ASP A 303 -55.40 17.18 -14.42
N PRO A 304 -54.89 18.34 -13.89
CA PRO A 304 -53.54 18.94 -14.06
C PRO A 304 -52.89 19.65 -12.82
N GLU A 305 -51.65 20.13 -13.04
CA GLU A 305 -50.97 21.34 -12.52
C GLU A 305 -51.24 21.87 -11.08
N ASP A 306 -50.17 22.03 -10.27
CA ASP A 306 -49.61 23.36 -9.98
C ASP A 306 -48.33 23.32 -9.12
N LYS A 307 -47.47 24.30 -9.39
CA LYS A 307 -46.16 24.55 -8.79
C LYS A 307 -46.31 25.35 -7.49
N GLU A 308 -45.57 25.02 -6.44
CA GLU A 308 -44.91 26.05 -5.61
C GLU A 308 -43.79 25.45 -4.75
N TYR A 309 -42.56 25.92 -4.98
CA TYR A 309 -41.40 25.65 -4.13
C TYR A 309 -41.41 26.65 -2.97
N LEU A 310 -41.51 26.18 -1.73
CA LEU A 310 -41.16 26.95 -0.54
C LEU A 310 -39.94 26.33 0.13
N LEU A 311 -38.82 27.04 -0.04
CA LEU A 311 -37.60 26.91 0.74
C LEU A 311 -37.87 27.33 2.18
N ALA A 312 -37.71 26.41 3.12
CA ALA A 312 -37.58 26.74 4.54
C ALA A 312 -36.16 26.38 4.98
N ASP A 313 -35.38 27.42 5.25
CA ASP A 313 -34.13 27.36 6.00
C ASP A 313 -34.45 26.99 7.45
N ASP A 314 -33.93 25.86 7.93
CA ASP A 314 -33.81 25.56 9.35
C ASP A 314 -32.32 25.45 9.71
N PRO A 315 -31.82 26.20 10.71
CA PRO A 315 -30.48 26.04 11.22
C PRO A 315 -30.48 24.99 12.32
N VAL A 316 -29.74 23.90 12.12
CA VAL A 316 -29.42 22.96 13.21
C VAL A 316 -27.91 22.82 13.33
N ASP A 317 -27.32 23.80 14.02
CA ASP A 317 -26.13 23.55 14.82
C ASP A 317 -26.58 22.88 16.12
N GLN A 318 -26.46 21.56 16.18
CA GLN A 318 -26.29 20.86 17.46
C GLN A 318 -25.12 19.89 17.36
N VAL A 319 -24.09 20.30 18.10
CA VAL A 319 -22.91 19.56 18.56
C VAL A 319 -23.31 18.14 18.99
N VAL A 320 -22.86 17.14 18.23
CA VAL A 320 -22.75 15.75 18.69
C VAL A 320 -21.28 15.37 18.57
N GLU A 321 -20.49 15.87 19.52
CA GLU A 321 -19.06 15.62 19.62
C GLU A 321 -18.78 14.85 20.92
N GLU A 322 -19.43 13.69 21.11
CA GLU A 322 -19.12 12.81 22.24
C GLU A 322 -19.67 11.38 22.03
N ASN A 323 -19.27 10.65 20.97
CA ASN A 323 -19.57 9.19 20.95
C ASN A 323 -18.79 8.28 19.98
N TRP A 324 -17.47 8.46 19.84
CA TRP A 324 -16.70 7.59 18.94
C TRP A 324 -16.33 6.21 19.52
N LEU A 325 -16.54 5.99 20.82
CA LEU A 325 -16.37 4.67 21.46
C LEU A 325 -17.65 3.82 21.42
N GLU A 326 -18.85 4.41 21.54
CA GLU A 326 -20.11 3.65 21.41
C GLU A 326 -20.36 3.18 19.97
N ALA A 327 -19.95 3.95 18.95
CA ALA A 327 -20.15 3.57 17.56
C ALA A 327 -19.41 2.28 17.13
N THR A 328 -18.30 1.92 17.80
CA THR A 328 -17.62 0.64 17.55
C THR A 328 -18.28 -0.52 18.27
N ASP A 329 -18.81 -0.29 19.48
CA ASP A 329 -19.52 -1.30 20.27
C ASP A 329 -20.87 -1.66 19.63
N ASP A 330 -21.58 -0.67 19.06
CA ASP A 330 -22.83 -0.88 18.33
C ASP A 330 -22.66 -1.80 17.11
N LEU A 331 -21.54 -1.68 16.40
CA LEU A 331 -21.25 -2.52 15.23
C LEU A 331 -20.90 -3.97 15.62
N GLU A 332 -20.22 -4.15 16.75
CA GLU A 332 -19.93 -5.46 17.34
C GLU A 332 -21.23 -6.12 17.82
N GLU A 333 -22.10 -5.38 18.50
CA GLU A 333 -23.38 -5.85 19.00
C GLU A 333 -24.34 -6.22 17.86
N GLN A 334 -24.40 -5.41 16.81
CA GLN A 334 -25.16 -5.74 15.60
C GLN A 334 -24.65 -7.02 14.92
N ARG A 335 -23.34 -7.26 14.90
CA ARG A 335 -22.77 -8.52 14.38
C ARG A 335 -23.15 -9.72 15.24
N ILE A 336 -23.16 -9.57 16.57
CA ILE A 336 -23.57 -10.63 17.51
C ILE A 336 -25.06 -10.94 17.34
N ARG A 337 -25.93 -9.92 17.29
CA ARG A 337 -27.38 -10.07 17.04
C ARG A 337 -27.64 -10.78 15.71
N ARG A 338 -26.95 -10.41 14.63
CA ARG A 338 -27.06 -11.09 13.32
C ARG A 338 -26.62 -12.56 13.38
N LYS A 339 -25.59 -12.91 14.18
CA LYS A 339 -25.18 -14.30 14.39
C LYS A 339 -26.22 -15.09 15.18
N GLN A 340 -26.79 -14.51 16.24
CA GLN A 340 -27.84 -15.12 17.05
C GLN A 340 -29.11 -15.38 16.23
N GLN A 341 -29.59 -14.40 15.47
CA GLN A 341 -30.76 -14.55 14.58
C GLN A 341 -30.54 -15.64 13.52
N ARG A 342 -29.32 -15.77 12.97
CA ARG A 342 -28.98 -16.85 12.03
C ARG A 342 -28.97 -18.22 12.70
N ALA A 343 -28.50 -18.32 13.94
CA ALA A 343 -28.51 -19.56 14.71
C ALA A 343 -29.94 -19.98 15.06
N GLU A 344 -30.79 -19.03 15.45
CA GLU A 344 -32.20 -19.25 15.79
C GLU A 344 -33.02 -19.69 14.57
N ARG A 345 -32.87 -19.00 13.42
CA ARG A 345 -33.49 -19.43 12.15
C ARG A 345 -33.10 -20.87 11.78
N LYS A 346 -31.85 -21.27 12.03
CA LYS A 346 -31.41 -22.66 11.81
C LYS A 346 -32.06 -23.64 12.78
N ARG A 347 -32.25 -23.27 14.05
CA ARG A 347 -32.95 -24.09 15.05
C ARG A 347 -34.42 -24.27 14.70
N LEU A 348 -35.12 -23.19 14.35
CA LEU A 348 -36.52 -23.24 13.91
C LEU A 348 -36.71 -24.12 12.67
N ARG A 349 -35.84 -23.99 11.66
CA ARG A 349 -35.87 -24.88 10.49
C ARG A 349 -35.67 -26.36 10.85
N ARG A 350 -34.87 -26.66 11.88
CA ARG A 350 -34.69 -28.05 12.37
C ARG A 350 -35.91 -28.56 13.12
N GLN A 351 -36.55 -27.71 13.94
CA GLN A 351 -37.80 -28.06 14.62
C GLN A 351 -38.93 -28.30 13.63
N GLN A 352 -39.16 -27.38 12.68
CA GLN A 352 -40.16 -27.55 11.62
C GLN A 352 -39.96 -28.84 10.81
N ARG A 353 -38.70 -29.22 10.53
CA ARG A 353 -38.39 -30.51 9.88
C ARG A 353 -38.74 -31.72 10.75
N LYS A 354 -38.53 -31.65 12.07
CA LYS A 354 -38.93 -32.72 13.01
C LYS A 354 -40.45 -32.82 13.12
N ASP A 355 -41.15 -31.69 13.23
CA ASP A 355 -42.60 -31.66 13.33
C ASP A 355 -43.27 -32.15 12.05
N ARG A 356 -42.74 -31.77 10.88
CA ARG A 356 -43.22 -32.29 9.59
C ARG A 356 -43.05 -33.80 9.49
N ARG A 357 -41.95 -34.37 10.02
CA ARG A 357 -41.76 -35.84 10.08
C ARG A 357 -42.74 -36.52 11.03
N ARG A 358 -43.07 -35.89 12.16
CA ARG A 358 -44.06 -36.40 13.14
C ARG A 358 -45.51 -36.34 12.67
N ARG A 359 -45.82 -35.52 11.66
CA ARG A 359 -47.17 -35.44 11.06
C ARG A 359 -47.39 -36.42 9.91
N VAL A 360 -46.33 -37.02 9.38
CA VAL A 360 -46.36 -37.93 8.23
C VAL A 360 -46.22 -39.40 8.67
N ALA A 361 -45.68 -39.63 9.87
CA ALA A 361 -45.77 -40.89 10.59
C ALA A 361 -46.98 -40.84 11.53
#